data_AF-A0A1P8MUB5-F1
#
_entry.id   AF-A0A1P8MUB5-F1
#
_cell.length_a   1.000
_cell.length_b   1.000
_cell.length_c   1.000
_cell.angle_alpha   90.00
_cell.angle_beta   90.00
_cell.angle_gamma   90.00
#
_symmetry.space_group_name_H-M   'P 1'
#
loop_
_entity.id
_entity.type
_entity.pdbx_description
1 polymer ?
#
loop_
_entity_poly.entity_id
_entity_poly.type
_entity_poly.pdbx_seq_one_letter_code
_entity_poly.pdbx_strand_id
1 'polypeptide(L)'
;MAPDTPRKPGIVRFGHHWRLAQETRTLTMLILGHVIVFLLSIGHDEIVAEMVADGWIFARFAEQFELLFGLVLFVCWGALTVRLMTILQRARAGDCICPRCNQQCGDAE
;
A
#
# COMPACT_ATOMS: atom_id res chain seq x y z
N MET A 1 16.91 24.90 45.84
CA MET A 1 16.43 23.50 45.77
C MET A 1 14.94 23.56 45.47
N ALA A 2 14.52 23.45 44.21
CA ALA A 2 13.10 23.44 43.85
C ALA A 2 12.61 21.97 43.90
N PRO A 3 11.42 21.69 44.45
CA PRO A 3 10.91 20.32 44.54
C PRO A 3 10.48 19.81 43.15
N ASP A 4 11.01 18.65 42.77
CA ASP A 4 10.65 17.91 41.56
C ASP A 4 9.18 17.48 41.60
N THR A 5 8.36 18.07 40.75
CA THR A 5 6.97 17.61 40.55
C THR A 5 6.96 16.32 39.74
N PRO A 6 6.20 15.27 40.13
CA PRO A 6 6.18 14.01 39.40
C PRO A 6 5.50 14.18 38.02
N ARG A 7 6.21 13.82 36.94
CA ARG A 7 5.66 13.69 35.59
C ARG A 7 4.50 12.69 35.62
N LYS A 8 3.28 13.16 35.37
CA LYS A 8 2.12 12.29 35.15
C LYS A 8 2.43 11.32 34.00
N PRO A 9 2.24 10.01 34.16
CA PRO A 9 2.39 9.07 33.06
C PRO A 9 1.33 9.42 32.02
N GLY A 10 1.78 9.86 30.85
CA GLY A 10 0.89 10.08 29.71
C GLY A 10 0.21 8.77 29.39
N ILE A 11 -1.08 8.67 29.69
CA ILE A 11 -1.91 7.55 29.28
C ILE A 11 -1.82 7.50 27.77
N VAL A 12 -1.12 6.48 27.24
CA VAL A 12 -1.07 6.18 25.82
C VAL A 12 -2.48 5.77 25.44
N ARG A 13 -3.27 6.75 25.04
CA ARG A 13 -4.66 6.58 24.65
C ARG A 13 -4.66 5.95 23.27
N PHE A 14 -4.56 4.62 23.22
CA PHE A 14 -4.76 3.85 22.00
C PHE A 14 -6.11 4.27 21.40
N GLY A 15 -6.06 5.01 20.29
CA GLY A 15 -7.24 5.38 19.54
C GLY A 15 -8.03 4.13 19.15
N HIS A 16 -9.36 4.23 19.09
CA HIS A 16 -10.30 3.14 18.80
C HIS A 16 -9.70 2.06 17.88
N HIS A 17 -9.49 0.85 18.42
CA HIS A 17 -8.92 -0.32 17.72
C HIS A 17 -9.55 -0.59 16.35
N TRP A 18 -10.82 -0.25 16.19
CA TRP A 18 -11.55 -0.37 14.92
C TRP A 18 -10.97 0.48 13.78
N ARG A 19 -10.47 1.68 14.08
CA ARG A 19 -9.88 2.58 13.08
C ARG A 19 -8.52 2.08 12.61
N LEU A 20 -7.72 1.56 13.54
CA LEU A 20 -6.44 0.90 13.24
C LEU A 20 -6.64 -0.38 12.41
N ALA A 21 -7.68 -1.18 12.69
CA ALA A 21 -7.95 -2.41 11.94
C ALA A 21 -8.24 -2.15 10.46
N GLN A 22 -8.96 -1.07 10.14
CA GLN A 22 -9.33 -0.72 8.77
C GLN A 22 -8.14 -0.17 7.96
N GLU A 23 -7.29 0.67 8.58
CA GLU A 23 -6.04 1.12 7.98
C GLU A 23 -5.05 -0.04 7.79
N THR A 24 -4.90 -0.90 8.80
CA THR A 24 -4.04 -2.09 8.75
C THR A 24 -4.50 -3.04 7.64
N ARG A 25 -5.82 -3.31 7.53
CA ARG A 25 -6.36 -4.16 6.45
C ARG A 25 -6.05 -3.59 5.07
N THR A 26 -6.17 -2.28 4.89
CA THR A 26 -5.87 -1.62 3.61
C THR A 26 -4.40 -1.77 3.26
N LEU A 27 -3.51 -1.57 4.23
CA LEU A 27 -2.07 -1.71 4.06
C LEU A 27 -1.68 -3.17 3.79
N THR A 28 -2.24 -4.14 4.52
CA THR A 28 -2.04 -5.57 4.28
C THR A 28 -2.49 -5.98 2.88
N MET A 29 -3.66 -5.52 2.42
CA MET A 29 -4.13 -5.79 1.05
C MET A 29 -3.20 -5.18 0.00
N LEU A 30 -2.66 -3.98 0.24
CA LEU A 30 -1.67 -3.39 -0.66
C LEU A 30 -0.38 -4.23 -0.71
N ILE A 31 0.15 -4.64 0.43
CA ILE A 31 1.35 -5.49 0.48
C ILE A 31 1.10 -6.81 -0.23
N LEU A 32 -0.03 -7.47 0.07
CA LEU A 32 -0.40 -8.72 -0.57
C LEU A 32 -0.52 -8.54 -2.10
N GLY A 33 -1.12 -7.43 -2.55
CA GLY A 33 -1.17 -7.07 -3.96
C GLY A 33 0.22 -6.97 -4.60
N HIS A 34 1.18 -6.33 -3.93
CA HIS A 34 2.56 -6.26 -4.43
C HIS A 34 3.20 -7.65 -4.50
N VAL A 35 3.04 -8.48 -3.47
CA VAL A 35 3.57 -9.85 -3.46
C VAL A 35 3.00 -10.67 -4.61
N ILE A 36 1.69 -10.59 -4.87
CA ILE A 36 1.04 -11.30 -5.97
C ILE A 36 1.59 -10.81 -7.31
N VAL A 37 1.62 -9.50 -7.54
CA VAL A 37 2.13 -8.93 -8.81
C VAL A 37 3.61 -9.29 -9.01
N PHE A 38 4.40 -9.30 -7.94
CA PHE A 38 5.80 -9.71 -7.97
C PHE A 38 5.96 -11.18 -8.37
N LEU A 39 5.21 -12.09 -7.75
CA LEU A 39 5.25 -13.51 -8.09
C LEU A 39 4.81 -13.74 -9.54
N LEU A 40 3.75 -13.07 -9.99
CA LEU A 40 3.33 -13.11 -11.37
C LEU A 40 4.40 -12.57 -12.32
N SER A 41 5.13 -11.51 -11.93
CA SER A 41 6.21 -10.96 -12.76
C SER A 41 7.41 -11.90 -12.88
N ILE A 42 7.68 -12.72 -11.86
CA ILE A 42 8.76 -13.72 -11.93
C ILE A 42 8.43 -14.85 -12.90
N GLY A 43 7.16 -15.27 -12.98
CA GLY A 43 6.75 -16.44 -13.76
C GLY A 43 5.87 -16.13 -14.98
N HIS A 44 5.83 -14.88 -15.44
CA HIS A 44 4.94 -14.52 -16.55
C HIS A 44 5.35 -15.14 -17.90
N ASP A 45 6.64 -15.38 -18.09
CA ASP A 45 7.21 -16.08 -19.23
C ASP A 45 6.72 -17.53 -19.28
N GLU A 46 6.75 -18.24 -18.15
CA GLU A 46 6.23 -19.60 -18.02
C GLU A 46 4.71 -19.66 -18.25
N ILE A 47 3.96 -18.68 -17.73
CA ILE A 47 2.51 -18.57 -17.97
C ILE A 47 2.23 -18.44 -19.48
N VAL A 48 2.98 -17.59 -20.19
CA VAL A 48 2.80 -17.40 -21.63
C VAL A 48 3.21 -18.67 -22.40
N ALA A 49 4.26 -19.36 -21.97
CA ALA A 49 4.69 -20.62 -22.57
C ALA A 49 3.59 -21.70 -22.44
N GLU A 50 2.98 -21.85 -21.25
CA GLU A 50 1.88 -22.79 -21.01
C GLU A 50 0.65 -22.43 -21.87
N MET A 51 0.32 -21.15 -21.99
CA MET A 51 -0.79 -20.70 -22.85
C MET A 51 -0.58 -21.03 -24.33
N VAL A 52 0.67 -21.03 -24.80
CA VAL A 52 1.02 -21.47 -26.16
C VAL A 52 0.93 -23.00 -26.27
N ALA A 53 1.39 -23.73 -25.25
CA ALA A 53 1.33 -25.19 -25.20
C ALA A 53 -0.12 -25.71 -25.23
N ASP A 54 -1.01 -25.06 -24.49
CA ASP A 54 -2.45 -25.36 -24.47
C ASP A 54 -3.18 -24.91 -25.75
N GLY A 55 -2.51 -24.21 -26.66
CA GLY A 55 -3.07 -23.73 -27.92
C GLY A 55 -4.01 -22.52 -27.78
N TRP A 56 -4.00 -21.84 -26.64
CA TRP A 56 -4.78 -20.60 -26.44
C TRP A 56 -4.18 -19.44 -27.24
N ILE A 57 -2.86 -19.45 -27.44
CA ILE A 57 -2.11 -18.44 -28.18
C ILE A 57 -1.29 -19.13 -29.29
N PHE A 58 -1.26 -18.53 -30.49
CA PHE A 58 -0.35 -18.98 -31.53
C PHE A 58 1.09 -18.63 -31.18
N ALA A 59 2.02 -19.57 -31.31
CA ALA A 59 3.45 -19.37 -31.02
C ALA A 59 4.06 -18.11 -31.68
N ARG A 60 3.59 -17.73 -32.88
CA ARG A 60 4.04 -16.51 -33.58
C ARG A 60 3.78 -15.19 -32.82
N PHE A 61 2.85 -15.20 -31.87
CA PHE A 61 2.49 -14.04 -31.07
C PHE A 61 2.99 -14.15 -29.62
N ALA A 62 3.68 -15.24 -29.25
CA ALA A 62 4.13 -15.48 -27.87
C ALA A 62 4.91 -14.30 -27.29
N GLU A 63 5.90 -13.82 -28.04
CA GLU A 63 6.72 -12.66 -27.65
C GLU A 63 5.89 -11.38 -27.43
N GLN A 64 4.90 -11.11 -28.29
CA GLN A 64 4.01 -9.95 -28.11
C GLN A 64 3.15 -10.08 -26.86
N PHE A 65 2.70 -11.29 -26.55
CA PHE A 65 1.92 -11.57 -25.35
C PHE A 65 2.77 -11.47 -24.09
N GLU A 66 4.02 -11.92 -24.11
CA GLU A 66 4.97 -11.77 -23.01
C GLU A 66 5.19 -10.28 -22.69
N LEU A 67 5.47 -9.46 -23.71
CA LEU A 67 5.62 -8.02 -23.56
C LEU A 67 4.36 -7.34 -23.03
N LEU A 68 3.18 -7.74 -23.55
CA LEU A 68 1.90 -7.20 -23.09
C LEU A 68 1.64 -7.57 -21.62
N PHE A 69 1.91 -8.81 -21.24
CA PHE A 69 1.73 -9.29 -19.87
C PHE A 69 2.68 -8.56 -18.92
N GLY A 70 3.94 -8.43 -19.29
CA GLY A 70 4.94 -7.64 -18.56
C GLY A 70 4.50 -6.18 -18.40
N LEU A 71 3.98 -5.55 -19.46
CA LEU A 71 3.47 -4.17 -19.40
C LEU A 71 2.29 -4.04 -18.43
N VAL A 72 1.32 -4.97 -18.49
CA VAL A 72 0.17 -4.97 -17.57
C VAL A 72 0.63 -5.11 -16.12
N LEU A 73 1.53 -6.05 -15.83
CA LEU A 73 2.08 -6.24 -14.50
C LEU A 73 2.83 -5.00 -14.01
N PHE A 74 3.60 -4.35 -14.89
CA PHE A 74 4.32 -3.12 -14.59
C PHE A 74 3.37 -1.98 -14.23
N VAL A 75 2.29 -1.78 -14.99
CA VAL A 75 1.26 -0.77 -14.70
C VAL A 75 0.58 -1.06 -13.37
N CYS A 76 0.22 -2.32 -13.10
CA CYS A 76 -0.36 -2.74 -11.83
C CYS A 76 0.58 -2.46 -10.66
N TRP A 77 1.86 -2.78 -10.81
CA TRP A 77 2.90 -2.50 -9.81
C TRP A 77 3.02 -0.99 -9.53
N GLY A 78 3.07 -0.18 -10.58
CA GLY A 78 3.12 1.28 -10.48
C GLY A 78 1.91 1.86 -9.74
N ALA A 79 0.70 1.41 -10.09
CA ALA A 79 -0.54 1.85 -9.45
C ALA A 79 -0.56 1.51 -7.94
N LEU A 80 -0.14 0.29 -7.59
CA LEU A 80 -0.02 -0.15 -6.19
C LEU A 80 1.02 0.69 -5.44
N THR A 81 2.17 0.98 -6.05
CA THR A 81 3.23 1.81 -5.48
C THR A 81 2.76 3.24 -5.22
N VAL A 82 2.11 3.88 -6.19
CA VAL A 82 1.55 5.24 -6.06
C VAL A 82 0.53 5.28 -4.92
N ARG A 83 -0.35 4.29 -4.84
CA ARG A 83 -1.35 4.20 -3.76
C ARG A 83 -0.70 4.00 -2.39
N LEU A 84 0.36 3.18 -2.29
CA LEU A 84 1.13 2.99 -1.06
C LEU A 84 1.77 4.30 -0.61
N MET A 85 2.42 5.01 -1.53
CA MET A 85 3.06 6.29 -1.23
C MET A 85 2.04 7.35 -0.82
N THR A 86 0.85 7.37 -1.42
CA THR A 86 -0.23 8.28 -1.02
C THR A 86 -0.67 8.02 0.43
N ILE A 87 -0.81 6.75 0.83
CA ILE A 87 -1.16 6.39 2.21
C ILE A 87 -0.03 6.77 3.17
N LEU A 88 1.23 6.50 2.80
CA LEU A 88 2.39 6.83 3.62
C LEU A 88 2.56 8.34 3.79
N GLN A 89 2.31 9.12 2.74
CA GLN A 89 2.31 10.59 2.81
C GLN A 89 1.23 11.11 3.75
N ARG A 90 0.00 10.57 3.71
CA ARG A 90 -1.06 10.93 4.67
C ARG A 90 -0.69 10.58 6.12
N ALA A 91 -0.08 9.41 6.33
CA ALA A 91 0.38 9.00 7.65
C ALA A 91 1.52 9.90 8.17
N ARG A 92 2.44 10.33 7.29
CA ARG A 92 3.53 11.26 7.62
C ARG A 92 3.04 12.69 7.84
N ALA A 93 2.08 13.17 7.05
CA ALA A 93 1.52 14.51 7.19
C ALA A 93 0.81 14.69 8.53
N GLY A 94 0.42 13.59 9.20
CA GLY A 94 -0.05 13.63 10.58
C GLY A 94 -1.21 14.59 10.73
N ASP A 95 -2.24 14.47 9.88
CA ASP A 95 -3.47 15.26 9.94
C ASP A 95 -4.16 15.03 11.30
N CYS A 96 -3.71 15.78 12.30
CA CYS A 96 -4.35 15.94 13.59
C CYS A 96 -5.57 16.84 13.36
N ILE A 97 -6.67 16.24 12.89
CA ILE A 97 -7.97 16.90 12.88
C ILE A 97 -8.56 16.74 14.28
N CYS A 98 -8.62 17.84 15.02
CA CYS A 98 -9.32 17.91 16.29
C CYS A 98 -10.82 17.53 16.09
N PRO A 99 -11.32 16.42 16.64
CA PRO A 99 -12.71 15.97 16.41
C PRO A 99 -13.76 16.89 17.01
N ARG A 100 -13.35 17.83 17.87
CA ARG A 100 -14.21 18.83 18.50
C ARG A 100 -14.29 20.13 17.69
N CYS A 101 -13.29 20.41 16.86
CA CYS A 101 -13.11 21.74 16.26
C CYS A 101 -12.84 21.72 14.75
N ASN A 102 -12.68 20.54 14.13
CA ASN A 102 -12.46 20.36 12.69
C ASN A 102 -11.37 21.28 12.09
N GLN A 103 -10.44 21.75 12.92
CA GLN A 103 -9.28 22.53 12.55
C GLN A 103 -8.06 21.62 12.47
N GLN A 104 -7.19 21.87 11.49
CA GLN A 104 -5.84 21.30 11.45
C GLN A 104 -5.06 21.81 12.65
N CYS A 105 -4.44 20.93 13.43
CA CYS A 105 -3.47 21.31 14.45
C CYS A 105 -2.24 21.92 13.74
N GLY A 106 -2.25 23.23 13.51
CA GLY A 106 -1.20 23.93 12.79
C GLY A 106 -1.32 25.46 12.73
N ASP A 107 -2.50 26.03 12.99
CA ASP A 107 -2.66 27.49 12.95
C ASP A 107 -2.55 28.07 14.36
N ALA A 108 -1.32 28.26 14.81
CA ALA A 108 -0.98 29.16 15.91
C ALA A 108 0.02 30.18 15.37
N GLU A 109 -0.50 31.25 14.78
CA GLU A 109 0.17 32.56 14.75
C GLU A 109 -0.58 33.51 15.68
#